data_AF-A0A9X2SI84-F1
#
_entry.id   AF-A0A9X2SI84-F1
#
_cell.length_a   1.000
_cell.length_b   1.000
_cell.length_c   1.000
_cell.angle_alpha   90.00
_cell.angle_beta   90.00
_cell.angle_gamma   90.00
#
_symmetry.space_group_name_H-M   'P 1'
#
loop_
_entity.id
_entity.type
_entity.pdbx_description
1 polymer ?
#
loop_
_entity_poly.entity_id
_entity_poly.type
_entity_poly.pdbx_seq_one_letter_code
_entity_poly.pdbx_strand_id
1 'polypeptide(L)'
;MPGRSRPLLRVVSPEDFPEPRPAALGSGDRYADLPDRRLAAILAAEDTAEEHGLSPHTRSTCYVHRCWVHQCVAEPLHVLIATGHRWCRRCECPVDVAVDETPPGAVHLFCPRCGQAGSAANREVRQACRTSLSAMHGGDAPTLYRIPDA
;
A
#
# COMPACT_ATOMS: atom_id res chain seq x y z
N MET A 1 19.43 -18.68 -39.06
CA MET A 1 18.79 -18.31 -37.79
C MET A 1 18.97 -16.81 -37.61
N PRO A 2 17.97 -15.95 -37.93
CA PRO A 2 18.12 -14.51 -37.77
C PRO A 2 17.89 -14.10 -36.32
N GLY A 3 18.78 -13.25 -35.81
CA GLY A 3 18.80 -12.77 -34.42
C GLY A 3 17.57 -11.94 -34.09
N ARG A 4 16.96 -12.22 -32.93
CA ARG A 4 15.88 -11.43 -32.36
C ARG A 4 16.43 -10.09 -31.89
N SER A 5 16.19 -9.03 -32.66
CA SER A 5 16.41 -7.65 -32.23
C SER A 5 15.56 -7.36 -30.99
N ARG A 6 16.19 -6.94 -29.89
CA ARG A 6 15.49 -6.43 -28.71
C ARG A 6 14.72 -5.16 -29.11
N PRO A 7 13.48 -4.96 -28.68
CA PRO A 7 12.82 -3.68 -28.88
C PRO A 7 13.59 -2.61 -28.10
N LEU A 8 14.11 -1.60 -28.81
CA LEU A 8 14.68 -0.42 -28.20
C LEU A 8 13.54 0.34 -27.53
N LEU A 9 13.64 0.52 -26.21
CA LEU A 9 12.75 1.41 -25.45
C LEU A 9 12.90 2.81 -26.05
N ARG A 10 11.83 3.32 -26.67
CA ARG A 10 11.78 4.69 -27.18
C ARG A 10 11.43 5.62 -26.02
N VAL A 11 12.23 6.66 -25.83
CA VAL A 11 11.88 7.80 -24.97
C VAL A 11 10.70 8.51 -25.62
N VAL A 12 9.57 8.57 -24.92
CA VAL A 12 8.37 9.29 -25.35
C VAL A 12 8.54 10.75 -24.96
N SER A 13 8.27 11.69 -25.88
CA SER A 13 8.40 13.12 -25.62
C SER A 13 7.26 13.62 -24.75
N PRO A 14 7.44 14.68 -23.93
CA PRO A 14 6.38 15.26 -23.10
C PRO A 14 5.13 15.72 -23.88
N GLU A 15 5.27 15.90 -25.19
CA GLU A 15 4.25 16.39 -26.11
C GLU A 15 3.31 15.26 -26.61
N ASP A 16 3.67 13.99 -26.39
CA ASP A 16 2.85 12.82 -26.75
C ASP A 16 1.82 12.47 -25.65
N PHE A 17 1.77 13.23 -24.55
CA PHE A 17 0.76 13.04 -23.52
C PHE A 17 -0.56 13.67 -23.97
N PRO A 18 -1.64 12.89 -24.14
CA PRO A 18 -2.95 13.47 -24.38
C PRO A 18 -3.32 14.39 -23.21
N GLU A 19 -3.97 15.52 -23.51
CA GLU A 19 -4.45 16.47 -22.50
C GLU A 19 -5.18 15.73 -21.36
N PRO A 20 -4.97 16.14 -20.10
CA PRO A 20 -5.66 15.52 -18.98
C PRO A 20 -7.16 15.62 -19.21
N ARG A 21 -7.80 14.46 -19.37
CA ARG A 21 -9.26 14.37 -19.40
C ARG A 21 -9.79 15.09 -18.16
N PRO A 22 -10.78 15.98 -18.29
CA PRO A 22 -11.39 16.63 -17.14
C PRO A 22 -11.79 15.53 -16.15
N ALA A 23 -11.33 15.67 -14.91
CA ALA A 23 -11.62 14.75 -13.82
C ALA A 23 -13.12 14.48 -13.85
N ALA A 24 -13.49 13.22 -14.07
CA ALA A 24 -14.89 12.86 -14.05
C ALA A 24 -15.41 13.20 -12.65
N LEU A 25 -16.26 14.24 -12.58
CA LEU A 25 -17.17 14.49 -11.47
C LEU A 25 -18.08 13.26 -11.37
N GLY A 26 -17.57 12.24 -10.72
CA GLY A 26 -18.11 10.91 -10.76
C GLY A 26 -17.48 10.11 -9.64
N SER A 27 -17.79 10.49 -8.40
CA SER A 27 -17.55 9.61 -7.29
C SER A 27 -18.58 9.95 -6.23
N GLY A 28 -19.71 9.24 -6.25
CA GLY A 28 -20.39 9.00 -4.99
C GLY A 28 -19.37 8.40 -4.05
N ASP A 29 -19.32 8.88 -2.80
CA ASP A 29 -18.34 8.45 -1.81
C ASP A 29 -18.19 6.93 -1.84
N ARG A 30 -17.07 6.45 -2.42
CA ARG A 30 -16.77 5.04 -2.70
C ARG A 30 -16.82 4.18 -1.43
N TYR A 31 -16.70 4.84 -0.27
CA TYR A 31 -16.62 4.23 1.04
C TYR A 31 -17.83 4.59 1.93
N ALA A 32 -18.91 5.15 1.36
CA ALA A 32 -20.11 5.57 2.09
C ALA A 32 -20.81 4.43 2.84
N ASP A 33 -20.70 3.19 2.34
CA ASP A 33 -21.23 1.97 2.96
C ASP A 33 -20.42 1.47 4.16
N LEU A 34 -19.20 1.98 4.38
CA LEU A 34 -18.39 1.55 5.52
C LEU A 34 -18.93 2.15 6.84
N PRO A 35 -19.10 1.32 7.89
CA PRO A 35 -19.54 1.80 9.20
C PRO A 35 -18.44 2.61 9.90
N ASP A 36 -17.17 2.24 9.70
CA ASP A 36 -16.02 2.98 10.22
C ASP A 36 -15.77 4.21 9.34
N ARG A 37 -16.25 5.37 9.82
CA ARG A 37 -16.11 6.66 9.12
C ARG A 37 -14.67 7.15 9.04
N ARG A 38 -13.83 6.79 10.00
CA ARG A 38 -12.40 7.13 9.94
C ARG A 38 -11.73 6.34 8.83
N LEU A 39 -11.95 5.03 8.80
CA LEU A 39 -11.41 4.16 7.76
C LEU A 39 -11.87 4.63 6.38
N ALA A 40 -13.16 4.97 6.21
CA ALA A 40 -13.70 5.52 4.97
C ALA A 40 -12.97 6.81 4.55
N ALA A 41 -12.79 7.75 5.48
CA ALA A 41 -12.10 9.01 5.21
C ALA A 41 -10.63 8.81 4.80
N ILE A 42 -9.91 7.92 5.47
CA ILE A 42 -8.50 7.64 5.16
C ILE A 42 -8.36 6.87 3.85
N LEU A 43 -9.25 5.91 3.55
CA LEU A 43 -9.28 5.24 2.25
C LEU A 43 -9.46 6.25 1.11
N ALA A 44 -10.39 7.19 1.24
CA ALA A 44 -10.61 8.25 0.25
C ALA A 44 -9.40 9.19 0.13
N ALA A 45 -8.81 9.58 1.26
CA ALA A 45 -7.62 10.44 1.28
C ALA A 45 -6.40 9.76 0.65
N GLU A 46 -6.19 8.47 0.90
CA GLU A 46 -5.12 7.67 0.30
C GLU A 46 -5.33 7.46 -1.20
N ASP A 47 -6.57 7.19 -1.65
CA ASP A 47 -6.88 7.11 -3.09
C ASP A 47 -6.48 8.41 -3.80
N THR A 48 -6.85 9.56 -3.22
CA THR A 48 -6.47 10.87 -3.76
C THR A 48 -4.96 11.09 -3.68
N ALA A 49 -4.30 10.71 -2.58
CA ALA A 49 -2.86 10.88 -2.42
C ALA A 49 -2.06 10.00 -3.39
N GLU A 50 -2.55 8.82 -3.76
CA GLU A 50 -1.93 7.96 -4.78
C GLU A 50 -1.93 8.62 -6.16
N GLU A 51 -3.01 9.32 -6.52
CA GLU A 51 -3.06 10.13 -7.75
C GLU A 51 -1.98 11.22 -7.77
N HIS A 52 -1.49 11.62 -6.59
CA HIS A 52 -0.42 12.61 -6.39
C HIS A 52 0.94 11.98 -6.02
N GLY A 53 1.10 10.66 -6.19
CA GLY A 53 2.40 9.98 -6.07
C GLY A 53 2.66 9.28 -4.73
N LEU A 54 1.66 9.12 -3.87
CA LEU A 54 1.79 8.21 -2.73
C LEU A 54 2.08 6.79 -3.24
N SER A 55 3.06 6.12 -2.64
CA SER A 55 3.36 4.72 -2.98
C SER A 55 2.28 3.80 -2.41
N PRO A 56 1.73 2.86 -3.19
CA PRO A 56 0.77 1.86 -2.69
C PRO A 56 1.32 1.03 -1.52
N HIS A 57 2.65 0.85 -1.44
CA HIS A 57 3.30 0.13 -0.33
C HIS A 57 3.35 0.92 0.98
N THR A 58 3.02 2.21 0.95
CA THR A 58 3.02 3.10 2.13
C THR A 58 1.62 3.41 2.66
N ARG A 59 0.57 2.88 2.01
CA ARG A 59 -0.80 2.98 2.50
C ARG A 59 -0.93 2.37 3.90
N SER A 60 -1.70 3.03 4.74
CA SER A 60 -2.16 2.53 6.02
C SER A 60 -3.46 1.73 5.91
N THR A 61 -4.17 1.83 4.79
CA THR A 61 -5.39 1.06 4.49
C THR A 61 -5.22 0.15 3.29
N CYS A 62 -6.10 -0.84 3.16
CA CYS A 62 -6.17 -1.72 2.00
C CYS A 62 -7.43 -1.40 1.19
N TYR A 63 -7.30 -0.79 0.02
CA TYR A 63 -8.45 -0.49 -0.84
C TYR A 63 -9.18 -1.74 -1.36
N VAL A 64 -8.48 -2.89 -1.45
CA VAL A 64 -9.04 -4.16 -1.93
C VAL A 64 -10.01 -4.76 -0.91
N HIS A 65 -9.57 -4.88 0.35
CA HIS A 65 -10.39 -5.43 1.43
C HIS A 65 -11.18 -4.38 2.20
N ARG A 66 -10.95 -3.09 1.91
CA ARG A 66 -11.61 -1.94 2.53
C ARG A 66 -11.49 -1.97 4.06
N CYS A 67 -10.27 -2.22 4.54
CA CYS A 67 -9.93 -2.36 5.95
C CYS A 67 -8.57 -1.70 6.25
N TRP A 68 -8.17 -1.67 7.52
CA TRP A 68 -6.83 -1.26 7.90
C TRP A 68 -5.81 -2.30 7.40
N VAL A 69 -4.66 -1.88 6.87
CA VAL A 69 -3.72 -2.82 6.23
C VAL A 69 -3.25 -3.89 7.22
N HIS A 70 -3.04 -3.54 8.49
CA HIS A 70 -2.62 -4.49 9.54
C HIS A 70 -3.61 -5.64 9.77
N GLN A 71 -4.89 -5.46 9.42
CA GLN A 71 -5.93 -6.49 9.58
C GLN A 71 -5.91 -7.54 8.48
N CYS A 72 -5.39 -7.21 7.30
CA CYS A 72 -5.38 -8.12 6.16
C CYS A 72 -3.98 -8.49 5.66
N VAL A 73 -2.91 -7.81 6.10
CA VAL A 73 -1.56 -7.94 5.53
C VAL A 73 -1.01 -9.38 5.54
N ALA A 74 -1.47 -10.22 6.48
CA ALA A 74 -1.08 -11.63 6.56
C ALA A 74 -1.68 -12.51 5.45
N GLU A 75 -2.76 -12.06 4.80
CA GLU A 75 -3.44 -12.80 3.74
C GLU A 75 -2.53 -13.05 2.52
N PRO A 76 -2.65 -14.20 1.84
CA PRO A 76 -1.79 -14.53 0.69
C PRO A 76 -1.80 -13.49 -0.43
N LEU A 77 -2.90 -12.75 -0.58
CA LEU A 77 -3.04 -11.71 -1.61
C LEU A 77 -2.00 -10.59 -1.48
N HIS A 78 -1.46 -10.37 -0.29
CA HIS A 78 -0.46 -9.33 -0.04
C HIS A 78 0.98 -9.81 -0.22
N VAL A 79 1.20 -11.02 -0.74
CA VAL A 79 2.55 -11.48 -1.08
C VAL A 79 2.89 -11.03 -2.51
N LEU A 80 3.83 -10.09 -2.65
CA LEU A 80 4.33 -9.65 -3.95
C LEU A 80 5.78 -10.10 -4.13
N ILE A 81 5.95 -11.28 -4.72
CA ILE A 81 7.26 -11.92 -4.92
C ILE A 81 8.21 -11.01 -5.71
N ALA A 82 7.71 -10.35 -6.75
CA ALA A 82 8.50 -9.52 -7.65
C ALA A 82 9.16 -8.32 -6.94
N THR A 83 8.42 -7.62 -6.08
CA THR A 83 8.93 -6.47 -5.31
C THR A 83 9.60 -6.91 -4.00
N GLY A 84 9.32 -8.13 -3.55
CA GLY A 84 9.82 -8.68 -2.28
C GLY A 84 8.93 -8.34 -1.08
N HIS A 85 7.74 -7.79 -1.31
CA HIS A 85 6.77 -7.49 -0.26
C HIS A 85 6.28 -8.81 0.35
N ARG A 86 6.49 -8.98 1.65
CA ARG A 86 6.23 -10.23 2.37
C ARG A 86 6.91 -11.46 1.78
N TRP A 87 8.11 -11.30 1.22
CA TRP A 87 8.84 -12.41 0.62
C TRP A 87 10.25 -12.56 1.19
N CYS A 88 10.63 -13.80 1.53
CA CYS A 88 11.98 -14.13 1.92
C CYS A 88 12.75 -14.63 0.70
N ARG A 89 13.60 -13.79 0.11
CA ARG A 89 14.41 -14.18 -1.07
C ARG A 89 15.39 -15.33 -0.80
N ARG A 90 15.84 -15.51 0.44
CA ARG A 90 16.77 -16.58 0.82
C ARG A 90 16.09 -17.95 0.89
N CYS A 91 14.87 -17.98 1.41
CA CYS A 91 14.13 -19.23 1.65
C CYS A 91 13.06 -19.50 0.59
N GLU A 92 12.86 -18.55 -0.32
CA GLU A 92 11.87 -18.57 -1.39
C GLU A 92 10.47 -18.92 -0.87
N CYS A 93 10.06 -18.22 0.20
CA CYS A 93 8.76 -18.43 0.82
C CYS A 93 8.15 -17.12 1.31
N PRO A 94 6.81 -17.09 1.53
CA PRO A 94 6.15 -15.97 2.17
C PRO A 94 6.73 -15.70 3.57
N VAL A 95 6.71 -14.42 3.94
CA VAL A 95 7.02 -13.95 5.28
C VAL A 95 5.70 -13.82 6.04
N ASP A 96 5.68 -14.40 7.23
CA ASP A 96 4.55 -14.31 8.15
C ASP A 96 4.55 -12.97 8.87
N VAL A 97 3.35 -12.52 9.21
CA VAL A 97 3.11 -11.27 9.93
C VAL A 97 2.29 -11.58 11.16
N ALA A 98 2.80 -11.19 12.32
CA ALA A 98 2.06 -11.21 13.58
C ALA A 98 1.79 -9.78 14.01
N VAL A 99 0.53 -9.49 14.32
CA VAL A 99 0.05 -8.17 14.74
C VAL A 99 -0.55 -8.29 16.13
N ASP A 100 -0.12 -7.43 17.04
CA ASP A 100 -0.78 -7.18 18.32
C ASP A 100 -1.46 -5.82 18.23
N GLU A 101 -2.78 -5.80 18.34
CA GLU A 101 -3.56 -4.56 18.29
C GLU A 101 -3.70 -3.88 19.65
N THR A 102 -3.26 -4.53 20.73
CA THR A 102 -3.31 -4.01 22.10
C THR A 102 -2.45 -2.75 22.20
N PRO A 103 -3.00 -1.58 22.60
CA PRO A 103 -2.23 -0.34 22.69
C PRO A 103 -0.96 -0.53 23.53
N PRO A 104 0.24 -0.16 23.01
CA PRO A 104 0.49 0.73 21.86
C PRO A 104 0.45 0.10 20.45
N GLY A 105 0.24 -1.20 20.35
CA GLY A 105 0.23 -1.98 19.12
C GLY A 105 1.64 -2.40 18.68
N ALA A 106 1.78 -3.62 18.16
CA ALA A 106 3.05 -4.16 17.69
C ALA A 106 2.89 -4.96 16.39
N VAL A 107 3.95 -4.95 15.57
CA VAL A 107 3.97 -5.68 14.29
C VAL A 107 5.31 -6.37 14.13
N HIS A 108 5.26 -7.68 13.93
CA HIS A 108 6.41 -8.54 13.75
C HIS A 108 6.32 -9.26 12.41
N LEU A 109 7.42 -9.22 11.66
CA LEU A 109 7.57 -9.99 10.43
C LEU A 109 8.68 -11.00 10.63
N PHE A 110 8.46 -12.24 10.20
CA PHE A 110 9.46 -13.30 10.28
C PHE A 110 9.30 -14.29 9.13
N CYS A 111 10.42 -14.82 8.65
CA CYS A 111 10.39 -15.96 7.74
C CYS A 111 10.18 -17.24 8.57
N PRO A 112 9.23 -18.13 8.22
CA PRO A 112 8.99 -19.35 8.98
C PRO A 112 10.16 -20.35 8.92
N ARG A 113 11.11 -20.17 7.98
CA ARG A 113 12.28 -21.05 7.83
C ARG A 113 13.55 -20.52 8.49
N CYS A 114 13.88 -19.24 8.29
CA CYS A 114 15.13 -18.65 8.78
C CYS A 114 14.96 -17.56 9.85
N GLY A 115 13.72 -17.21 10.20
CA GLY A 115 13.39 -16.14 11.15
C GLY A 115 13.64 -14.72 10.63
N GLN A 116 14.33 -14.54 9.50
CA GLN A 116 14.72 -13.21 9.00
C GLN A 116 13.66 -12.60 8.08
N ALA A 117 13.36 -11.31 8.30
CA ALA A 117 12.48 -10.51 7.44
C ALA A 117 12.98 -9.06 7.26
N GLY A 118 14.29 -8.87 7.21
CA GLY A 118 14.92 -7.53 7.20
C GLY A 118 15.04 -6.85 5.83
N SER A 119 14.39 -7.32 4.77
CA SER A 119 14.46 -6.67 3.44
C SER A 119 13.84 -5.26 3.46
N ALA A 120 14.19 -4.40 2.50
CA ALA A 120 13.60 -3.06 2.38
C ALA A 120 12.08 -3.11 2.26
N ALA A 121 11.56 -3.95 1.36
CA ALA A 121 10.12 -4.15 1.19
C ALA A 121 9.42 -4.63 2.48
N ASN A 122 10.05 -5.52 3.27
CA ASN A 122 9.45 -5.95 4.55
C ASN A 122 9.52 -4.87 5.64
N ARG A 123 10.48 -3.95 5.57
CA ARG A 123 10.48 -2.76 6.44
C ARG A 123 9.34 -1.82 6.08
N GLU A 124 9.04 -1.65 4.80
CA GLU A 124 7.88 -0.88 4.32
C GLU A 124 6.57 -1.51 4.79
N VAL A 125 6.40 -2.84 4.67
CA VAL A 125 5.24 -3.56 5.25
C VAL A 125 5.08 -3.23 6.73
N ARG A 126 6.16 -3.36 7.50
CA ARG A 126 6.15 -3.09 8.94
C ARG A 126 5.77 -1.65 9.24
N GLN A 127 6.28 -0.70 8.45
CA GLN A 127 5.97 0.71 8.63
C GLN A 127 4.52 1.02 8.28
N ALA A 128 4.00 0.50 7.18
CA ALA A 128 2.60 0.61 6.78
C ALA A 128 1.66 0.09 7.87
N CYS A 129 1.94 -1.09 8.44
CA CYS A 129 1.14 -1.65 9.52
C CYS A 129 1.21 -0.82 10.82
N ARG A 130 2.38 -0.26 11.16
CA ARG A 130 2.52 0.64 12.31
C ARG A 130 1.73 1.93 12.12
N THR A 131 1.85 2.55 10.94
CA THR A 131 1.05 3.73 10.58
C THR A 131 -0.44 3.40 10.67
N SER A 132 -0.85 2.22 10.20
CA SER A 132 -2.22 1.71 10.27
C SER A 132 -2.74 1.56 11.71
N LEU A 133 -1.96 0.96 12.61
CA LEU A 133 -2.32 0.87 14.03
C LEU A 133 -2.43 2.26 14.67
N SER A 134 -1.48 3.15 14.40
CA SER A 134 -1.52 4.54 14.89
C SER A 134 -2.71 5.31 14.34
N ALA A 135 -3.07 5.10 13.08
CA ALA A 135 -4.22 5.72 12.42
C ALA A 135 -5.54 5.27 13.06
N MET A 136 -5.67 3.96 13.27
CA MET A 136 -6.84 3.34 13.89
C MET A 136 -7.07 3.90 15.30
N HIS A 137 -6.00 4.05 16.08
CA HIS A 137 -6.03 4.50 17.47
C HIS A 137 -5.88 6.02 17.69
N GLY A 138 -5.62 6.82 16.64
CA GLY A 138 -5.41 8.27 16.77
C GLY A 138 -6.63 9.02 17.33
N GLY A 139 -6.47 10.23 17.87
CA GLY A 139 -7.61 11.10 18.23
C GLY A 139 -8.33 11.66 16.99
N ASP A 140 -9.40 12.45 17.14
CA ASP A 140 -10.38 12.80 16.08
C ASP A 140 -9.89 13.42 14.76
N ALA A 141 -8.59 13.70 14.57
CA ALA A 141 -8.04 14.22 13.31
C ALA A 141 -7.70 13.08 12.33
N PRO A 142 -8.34 13.00 11.15
CA PRO A 142 -8.07 11.94 10.17
C PRO A 142 -6.87 12.21 9.24
N THR A 143 -6.13 13.31 9.42
CA THR A 143 -5.10 13.73 8.46
C THR A 143 -3.77 13.05 8.68
N LEU A 144 -3.61 11.85 8.13
CA LEU A 144 -2.29 11.26 7.88
C LEU A 144 -1.66 11.76 6.57
N TYR A 145 -2.50 12.18 5.62
CA TYR A 145 -2.07 12.57 4.29
C TYR A 145 -2.44 14.04 4.05
N ARG A 146 -1.45 14.86 3.70
CA ARG A 146 -1.65 16.24 3.25
C ARG A 146 -1.49 16.25 1.74
N ILE A 147 -2.58 16.53 1.03
CA ILE A 147 -2.54 16.76 -0.41
C ILE A 147 -1.97 18.18 -0.61
N PRO A 148 -0.95 18.39 -1.47
CA PRO A 148 -0.50 19.73 -1.82
C PRO A 148 -1.64 20.50 -2.51
N ASP A 149 -1.80 21.79 -2.20
CA ASP A 149 -2.72 22.65 -2.95
C ASP A 149 -2.28 22.69 -4.43
N ALA A 150 -3.27 22.52 -5.33
CA ALA A 150 -3.08 22.45 -6.78
C ALA A 150 -2.54 23.74 -7.40
#